data_AF-A0A4D4LA23-F1
#
_entry.id   AF-A0A4D4LA23-F1
#
_cell.length_a   1.000
_cell.length_b   1.000
_cell.length_c   1.000
_cell.angle_alpha   90.00
_cell.angle_beta   90.00
_cell.angle_gamma   90.00
#
_symmetry.space_group_name_H-M   'P 1'
#
loop_
_entity.id
_entity.type
_entity.pdbx_description
1 polymer ?
#
loop_
_entity_poly.entity_id
_entity_poly.type
_entity_poly.pdbx_seq_one_letter_code
_entity_poly.pdbx_strand_id
1 'polypeptide(L)'
;MSHRTALRHNRHARKAAAAVIIVVAALGLTACQDVETDSSSSSPSASASAPQAPAPTAKDQDQAKDQDQAKDTAKGTPSGTPKKPGMKCTDQINYAGDSRDNATINSIGNDTGYCPPIQKDETSKGTPKKPGMKCTDQINYAGDSRDNATINSIGNDTGYCPPIQK
;
A
#
# COMPACT_ATOMS: atom_id res chain seq x y z
N MET A 1 23.87 -60.55 -4.35
CA MET A 1 23.06 -60.85 -3.14
C MET A 1 22.01 -59.77 -2.99
N SER A 2 20.77 -60.12 -2.65
CA SER A 2 19.63 -59.18 -2.72
C SER A 2 19.09 -58.80 -1.34
N HIS A 3 19.23 -57.52 -0.97
CA HIS A 3 18.56 -56.92 0.19
C HIS A 3 18.01 -55.56 -0.25
N ARG A 4 16.74 -55.50 -0.69
CA ARG A 4 15.52 -55.30 0.12
C ARG A 4 15.45 -53.92 0.79
N THR A 5 14.69 -53.04 0.14
CA THR A 5 14.20 -51.74 0.63
C THR A 5 13.51 -51.87 1.99
N ALA A 6 13.78 -50.94 2.91
CA ALA A 6 13.05 -50.82 4.17
C ALA A 6 12.67 -49.34 4.45
N LEU A 7 11.53 -48.92 3.90
CA LEU A 7 10.83 -47.72 4.34
C LEU A 7 10.37 -47.92 5.80
N ARG A 8 10.98 -47.20 6.76
CA ARG A 8 10.43 -47.08 8.12
C ARG A 8 9.97 -45.65 8.39
N HIS A 9 8.64 -45.53 8.41
CA HIS A 9 7.91 -44.38 8.91
C HIS A 9 8.28 -44.07 10.36
N ASN A 10 8.78 -42.87 10.65
CA ASN A 10 8.70 -42.29 12.00
C ASN A 10 7.53 -41.31 12.07
N ARG A 11 6.33 -41.86 12.26
CA ARG A 11 5.16 -41.10 12.72
C ARG A 11 5.25 -40.96 14.24
N HIS A 12 5.86 -39.89 14.74
CA HIS A 12 5.64 -39.49 16.13
C HIS A 12 4.28 -38.78 16.25
N ALA A 13 3.53 -39.10 17.29
CA ALA A 13 2.10 -38.81 17.40
C ALA A 13 1.75 -38.28 18.80
N ARG A 14 0.52 -37.76 18.91
CA ARG A 14 -0.21 -37.31 20.14
C ARG A 14 0.05 -35.83 20.46
N LYS A 15 -0.97 -34.94 20.32
CA LYS A 15 -2.13 -34.66 21.23
C LYS A 15 -1.69 -33.77 22.42
N ALA A 16 -2.44 -32.75 22.87
CA ALA A 16 -3.79 -32.25 22.55
C ALA A 16 -4.00 -30.81 23.10
N ALA A 17 -5.15 -30.18 22.76
CA ALA A 17 -5.86 -29.10 23.51
C ALA A 17 -5.09 -27.77 23.75
N ALA A 18 -5.66 -26.61 24.08
CA ALA A 18 -6.98 -25.95 23.88
C ALA A 18 -6.76 -24.43 24.19
N ALA A 19 -7.67 -23.46 24.05
CA ALA A 19 -9.11 -23.44 23.76
C ALA A 19 -9.48 -22.20 22.88
N VAL A 20 -10.66 -21.59 23.08
CA VAL A 20 -11.12 -20.33 22.45
C VAL A 20 -11.56 -19.35 23.54
N ILE A 21 -11.25 -18.06 23.39
CA ILE A 21 -12.03 -16.97 24.00
C ILE A 21 -12.36 -15.94 22.91
N ILE A 22 -13.66 -15.75 22.69
CA ILE A 22 -14.22 -14.67 21.87
C ILE A 22 -14.82 -13.65 22.85
N VAL A 23 -14.45 -12.38 22.72
CA VAL A 23 -15.15 -11.28 23.40
C VAL A 23 -15.80 -10.41 22.34
N VAL A 24 -17.12 -10.46 22.28
CA VAL A 24 -17.95 -9.50 21.55
C VAL A 24 -18.49 -8.51 22.57
N ALA A 25 -18.10 -7.24 22.45
CA ALA A 25 -18.77 -6.13 23.13
C ALA A 25 -19.76 -5.49 22.14
N ALA A 26 -20.98 -5.24 22.60
CA ALA A 26 -22.11 -4.94 21.74
C ALA A 26 -22.31 -3.43 21.48
N LEU A 27 -23.01 -3.19 20.37
CA LEU A 27 -23.78 -2.02 19.93
C LEU A 27 -23.93 -0.85 20.94
N GLY A 28 -23.58 0.34 20.48
CA GLY A 28 -24.22 1.59 20.90
C GLY A 28 -24.86 2.27 19.70
N LEU A 29 -26.17 2.07 19.47
CA LEU A 29 -26.95 2.97 18.61
C LEU A 29 -27.41 4.16 19.45
N THR A 30 -27.00 5.36 19.07
CA THR A 30 -27.67 6.60 19.46
C THR A 30 -28.31 7.19 18.21
N ALA A 31 -29.52 6.73 17.91
CA ALA A 31 -30.41 7.39 16.97
C ALA A 31 -31.21 8.48 17.70
N CYS A 32 -31.88 9.35 16.93
CA CYS A 32 -32.96 10.25 17.37
C CYS A 32 -32.49 11.52 18.15
N GLN A 33 -32.86 12.76 17.78
CA GLN A 33 -33.89 13.22 16.84
C GLN A 33 -33.49 14.46 16.02
N ASP A 34 -34.12 14.56 14.84
CA ASP A 34 -34.32 15.78 14.08
C ASP A 34 -35.21 16.82 14.80
N VAL A 35 -35.20 18.03 14.23
CA VAL A 35 -35.91 19.26 14.60
C VAL A 35 -37.39 19.12 15.02
N GLU A 36 -37.81 19.83 16.09
CA GLU A 36 -38.92 20.81 16.08
C GLU A 36 -39.27 21.37 17.50
N THR A 37 -38.86 22.63 17.72
CA THR A 37 -39.73 23.78 18.07
C THR A 37 -40.71 23.73 19.27
N ASP A 38 -40.31 24.46 20.32
CA ASP A 38 -41.05 25.54 21.03
C ASP A 38 -41.51 25.43 22.51
N SER A 39 -41.64 26.63 23.11
CA SER A 39 -42.20 27.04 24.42
C SER A 39 -41.34 26.84 25.69
N SER A 40 -41.14 27.85 26.57
CA SER A 40 -41.52 29.27 26.52
C SER A 40 -40.78 30.14 27.58
N SER A 41 -40.47 31.40 27.23
CA SER A 41 -40.31 32.61 28.10
C SER A 41 -39.15 32.68 29.13
N SER A 42 -38.42 33.79 29.30
CA SER A 42 -38.91 35.19 29.37
C SER A 42 -37.86 36.29 29.07
N SER A 43 -38.37 37.51 28.81
CA SER A 43 -37.73 38.84 28.95
C SER A 43 -36.95 39.45 27.74
N PRO A 44 -36.98 40.79 27.53
CA PRO A 44 -37.50 41.30 26.25
C PRO A 44 -36.72 42.43 25.53
N SER A 45 -37.28 42.84 24.38
CA SER A 45 -37.26 44.18 23.76
C SER A 45 -36.10 44.60 22.83
N ALA A 46 -36.40 44.68 21.53
CA ALA A 46 -36.38 45.94 20.77
C ALA A 46 -37.19 45.83 19.45
N SER A 47 -37.84 46.93 19.03
CA SER A 47 -38.68 47.08 17.82
C SER A 47 -37.85 47.10 16.51
N ALA A 48 -38.37 47.10 15.27
CA ALA A 48 -39.72 47.42 14.78
C ALA A 48 -40.03 46.86 13.36
N SER A 49 -41.31 46.95 12.98
CA SER A 49 -41.86 47.04 11.61
C SER A 49 -41.86 45.81 10.68
N ALA A 50 -43.04 45.59 10.08
CA ALA A 50 -43.38 44.54 9.11
C ALA A 50 -43.58 45.16 7.69
N PRO A 51 -44.31 44.52 6.76
CA PRO A 51 -43.98 43.29 6.02
C PRO A 51 -43.92 43.53 4.49
N GLN A 52 -43.34 42.61 3.70
CA GLN A 52 -43.81 42.31 2.33
C GLN A 52 -43.07 41.13 1.68
N ALA A 53 -43.83 40.24 1.03
CA ALA A 53 -43.33 39.44 -0.09
C ALA A 53 -43.41 40.30 -1.37
N PRO A 54 -42.55 40.02 -2.37
CA PRO A 54 -43.04 39.20 -3.47
C PRO A 54 -42.01 38.19 -4.02
N ALA A 55 -42.51 37.14 -4.68
CA ALA A 55 -41.70 36.33 -5.58
C ALA A 55 -41.39 37.11 -6.88
N PRO A 56 -40.25 36.81 -7.53
CA PRO A 56 -40.36 36.39 -8.93
C PRO A 56 -39.58 35.11 -9.26
N THR A 57 -39.84 34.61 -10.45
CA THR A 57 -39.47 33.28 -10.95
C THR A 57 -38.18 33.23 -11.77
N ALA A 58 -37.62 32.02 -11.84
CA ALA A 58 -36.97 31.39 -13.01
C ALA A 58 -35.48 31.65 -13.32
N LYS A 59 -34.71 30.54 -13.21
CA LYS A 59 -33.56 30.10 -14.05
C LYS A 59 -32.27 30.94 -13.95
N ASP A 60 -31.06 30.41 -14.17
CA ASP A 60 -30.62 29.11 -14.70
C ASP A 60 -29.31 28.65 -13.99
N GLN A 61 -28.76 27.49 -14.40
CA GLN A 61 -27.40 26.93 -14.18
C GLN A 61 -26.33 27.75 -13.41
N ASP A 62 -25.57 27.12 -12.50
CA ASP A 62 -24.15 26.79 -12.76
C ASP A 62 -23.44 25.89 -11.70
N GLN A 63 -22.21 25.46 -12.01
CA GLN A 63 -21.41 24.46 -11.27
C GLN A 63 -20.57 25.01 -10.09
N ALA A 64 -20.08 24.03 -9.28
CA ALA A 64 -18.84 24.04 -8.48
C ALA A 64 -18.75 24.85 -7.16
N LYS A 65 -18.41 24.13 -6.08
CA LYS A 65 -17.23 24.35 -5.20
C LYS A 65 -17.17 23.20 -4.16
N ASP A 66 -16.15 22.35 -4.21
CA ASP A 66 -14.80 22.53 -3.62
C ASP A 66 -14.78 22.47 -2.09
N GLN A 67 -14.10 21.45 -1.56
CA GLN A 67 -13.11 21.66 -0.50
C GLN A 67 -11.80 20.96 -0.91
N ASP A 68 -11.04 21.71 -1.69
CA ASP A 68 -9.60 21.61 -1.82
C ASP A 68 -8.93 21.59 -0.43
N GLN A 69 -7.91 20.75 -0.26
CA GLN A 69 -6.85 21.03 0.71
C GLN A 69 -5.50 20.64 0.10
N ALA A 70 -5.13 21.38 -0.94
CA ALA A 70 -3.78 21.40 -1.45
C ALA A 70 -2.82 21.84 -0.35
N LYS A 71 -1.77 21.03 -0.14
CA LYS A 71 -0.50 21.52 0.39
C LYS A 71 0.53 21.34 -0.70
N ASP A 72 0.94 22.45 -1.31
CA ASP A 72 2.04 22.49 -2.26
C ASP A 72 3.28 21.76 -1.73
N THR A 73 3.86 20.87 -2.54
CA THR A 73 5.22 21.03 -3.10
C THR A 73 5.50 19.90 -4.10
N ALA A 74 6.31 20.21 -5.13
CA ALA A 74 6.82 19.30 -6.17
C ALA A 74 5.83 18.83 -7.25
N LYS A 75 5.78 19.63 -8.32
CA LYS A 75 5.25 19.28 -9.65
C LYS A 75 6.04 18.12 -10.30
N GLY A 76 5.80 16.89 -9.83
CA GLY A 76 6.16 15.67 -10.53
C GLY A 76 4.99 15.16 -11.36
N THR A 77 5.25 14.67 -12.57
CA THR A 77 4.25 13.86 -13.31
C THR A 77 3.89 12.65 -12.43
N PRO A 78 2.60 12.33 -12.20
CA PRO A 78 2.21 11.22 -11.33
C PRO A 78 2.70 9.90 -11.92
N SER A 79 3.81 9.40 -11.37
CA SER A 79 4.34 8.08 -11.64
C SER A 79 3.81 7.14 -10.56
N GLY A 80 2.76 6.39 -10.89
CA GLY A 80 2.06 5.52 -9.95
C GLY A 80 0.65 5.16 -10.38
N THR A 81 0.01 4.26 -9.63
CA THR A 81 -1.41 3.94 -9.79
C THR A 81 -2.24 4.86 -8.88
N PRO A 82 -3.39 5.41 -9.31
CA PRO A 82 -4.23 6.21 -8.42
C PRO A 82 -4.59 5.46 -7.12
N LYS A 83 -4.40 6.11 -5.96
CA LYS A 83 -4.75 5.54 -4.67
C LYS A 83 -6.26 5.63 -4.45
N LYS A 84 -6.93 4.50 -4.24
CA LYS A 84 -8.34 4.47 -3.84
C LYS A 84 -8.56 5.21 -2.50
N PRO A 85 -9.63 6.02 -2.36
CA PRO A 85 -9.96 6.68 -1.10
C PRO A 85 -10.05 5.69 0.07
N GLY A 86 -9.57 6.09 1.24
CA GLY A 86 -9.59 5.28 2.47
C GLY A 86 -8.60 4.09 2.53
N MET A 87 -8.10 3.60 1.39
CA MET A 87 -7.18 2.45 1.35
C MET A 87 -5.70 2.87 1.50
N LYS A 88 -4.86 2.02 2.09
CA LYS A 88 -3.41 2.16 1.98
C LYS A 88 -2.93 1.65 0.62
N CYS A 89 -1.72 2.01 0.21
CA CYS A 89 -1.17 1.55 -1.07
C CYS A 89 -0.74 0.10 -0.99
N THR A 90 -0.20 -0.31 0.17
CA THR A 90 0.14 -1.71 0.47
C THR A 90 -1.07 -2.65 0.53
N ASP A 91 -2.30 -2.12 0.63
CA ASP A 91 -3.54 -2.90 0.52
C ASP A 91 -4.03 -3.04 -0.93
N GLN A 92 -3.51 -2.21 -1.85
CA GLN A 92 -3.94 -2.13 -3.25
C GLN A 92 -2.96 -2.80 -4.21
N ILE A 93 -1.66 -2.74 -3.89
CA ILE A 93 -0.56 -3.23 -4.70
C ILE A 93 0.34 -4.09 -3.81
N ASN A 94 0.74 -5.25 -4.32
CA ASN A 94 1.70 -6.12 -3.65
C ASN A 94 3.13 -5.58 -3.83
N TYR A 95 3.65 -4.88 -2.83
CA TYR A 95 5.03 -4.35 -2.79
C TYR A 95 6.09 -5.39 -2.35
N ALA A 96 5.84 -6.69 -2.53
CA ALA A 96 6.83 -7.73 -2.22
C ALA A 96 8.14 -7.51 -2.99
N GLY A 97 9.23 -7.33 -2.24
CA GLY A 97 10.57 -7.05 -2.76
C GLY A 97 10.83 -5.56 -3.07
N ASP A 98 9.95 -4.64 -2.67
CA ASP A 98 10.28 -3.21 -2.65
C ASP A 98 11.29 -2.91 -1.53
N SER A 99 12.29 -2.07 -1.80
CA SER A 99 13.31 -1.68 -0.82
C SER A 99 12.75 -0.78 0.29
N ARG A 100 11.67 -0.06 -0.01
CA ARG A 100 11.07 0.93 0.90
C ARG A 100 10.09 0.24 1.83
N ASP A 101 10.02 0.69 3.07
CA ASP A 101 9.07 0.16 4.02
C ASP A 101 7.63 0.57 3.70
N ASN A 102 6.69 -0.21 4.23
CA ASN A 102 5.26 0.01 4.02
C ASN A 102 4.77 1.39 4.51
N ALA A 103 5.39 2.00 5.52
CA ALA A 103 4.97 3.32 6.00
C ALA A 103 5.42 4.41 5.02
N THR A 104 6.66 4.35 4.52
CA THR A 104 7.17 5.23 3.46
C THR A 104 6.29 5.15 2.20
N ILE A 105 5.99 3.94 1.71
CA ILE A 105 5.12 3.73 0.54
C ILE A 105 3.72 4.33 0.76
N ASN A 106 3.16 4.13 1.96
CA ASN A 106 1.84 4.65 2.31
C ASN A 106 1.82 6.17 2.55
N SER A 107 2.92 6.79 2.98
CA SER A 107 3.05 8.24 3.04
C SER A 107 3.06 8.82 1.63
N ILE A 108 3.93 8.33 0.74
CA ILE A 108 3.98 8.80 -0.66
C ILE A 108 2.59 8.74 -1.32
N GLY A 109 1.85 7.64 -1.11
CA GLY A 109 0.48 7.53 -1.60
C GLY A 109 -0.52 8.46 -0.92
N ASN A 110 -0.31 8.82 0.34
CA ASN A 110 -1.11 9.80 1.05
C ASN A 110 -0.85 11.23 0.57
N ASP A 111 0.41 11.56 0.33
CA ASP A 111 0.88 12.91 0.06
C ASP A 111 0.68 13.28 -1.42
N THR A 112 0.76 12.29 -2.32
CA THR A 112 0.58 12.50 -3.77
C THR A 112 -0.80 12.11 -4.31
N GLY A 113 -1.56 11.28 -3.59
CA GLY A 113 -2.77 10.63 -4.11
C GLY A 113 -2.52 9.46 -5.08
N TYR A 114 -1.26 9.10 -5.33
CA TYR A 114 -0.88 7.98 -6.20
C TYR A 114 0.02 6.99 -5.46
N CYS A 115 -0.34 5.70 -5.51
CA CYS A 115 0.51 4.63 -5.03
C CYS A 115 1.73 4.50 -5.93
N PRO A 116 2.96 4.65 -5.39
CA PRO A 116 4.17 4.70 -6.22
C PRO A 116 4.40 3.36 -6.92
N PRO A 117 5.12 3.33 -8.07
CA PRO A 117 5.58 2.08 -8.66
C PRO A 117 6.45 1.32 -7.67
N ILE A 118 6.47 -0.02 -7.81
CA ILE A 118 7.31 -0.89 -7.01
C ILE A 118 8.77 -0.62 -7.38
N GLN A 119 9.55 -0.13 -6.42
CA GLN A 119 11.01 -0.02 -6.51
C GLN A 119 11.59 -1.30 -5.95
N LYS A 120 11.70 -2.33 -6.79
CA LYS A 120 12.49 -3.48 -6.42
C LYS A 120 13.93 -3.04 -6.26
N ASP A 121 14.61 -3.54 -5.23
CA ASP A 121 16.06 -3.51 -5.24
C ASP A 121 16.53 -4.26 -6.49
N GLU A 122 17.01 -3.52 -7.49
CA GLU A 122 17.87 -4.00 -8.56
C GLU A 122 19.22 -4.43 -7.93
N THR A 123 19.15 -5.45 -7.08
CA THR A 123 20.28 -6.22 -6.53
C THR A 123 21.15 -6.76 -7.67
N SER A 124 20.51 -6.92 -8.82
CA SER A 124 20.99 -6.80 -10.20
C SER A 124 21.81 -5.53 -10.53
N LYS A 125 22.79 -5.13 -9.70
CA LYS A 125 23.82 -4.12 -10.06
C LYS A 125 24.82 -4.64 -11.12
N GLY A 126 24.38 -5.56 -11.97
CA GLY A 126 25.17 -6.40 -12.84
C GLY A 126 24.57 -6.48 -14.25
N THR A 127 25.29 -7.08 -15.19
CA THR A 127 24.78 -7.24 -16.56
C THR A 127 23.78 -8.40 -16.63
N PRO A 128 22.64 -8.27 -17.33
CA PRO A 128 21.71 -9.39 -17.52
C PRO A 128 22.42 -10.65 -18.04
N LYS A 129 22.21 -11.79 -17.38
CA LYS A 129 22.83 -13.06 -17.76
C LYS A 129 22.15 -13.59 -19.02
N LYS A 130 22.94 -13.86 -20.07
CA LYS A 130 22.43 -14.46 -21.31
C LYS A 130 21.96 -15.90 -21.06
N PRO A 131 20.81 -16.33 -21.63
CA PRO A 131 20.32 -17.70 -21.46
C PRO A 131 21.37 -18.75 -21.82
N GLY A 132 21.48 -19.80 -21.00
CA GLY A 132 22.41 -20.91 -21.21
C GLY A 132 23.90 -20.66 -20.91
N MET A 133 24.34 -19.40 -20.78
CA MET A 133 25.75 -19.07 -20.52
C MET A 133 26.05 -18.86 -19.02
N LYS A 134 27.31 -19.04 -18.62
CA LYS A 134 27.79 -18.63 -17.30
C LYS A 134 28.22 -17.16 -17.34
N CYS A 135 28.24 -16.52 -16.19
CA CYS A 135 28.64 -15.12 -16.10
C CYS A 135 30.12 -14.92 -16.38
N THR A 136 30.95 -15.88 -15.98
CA THR A 136 32.38 -15.94 -16.35
C THR A 136 32.63 -16.12 -17.84
N ASP A 137 31.63 -16.57 -18.61
CA ASP A 137 31.72 -16.69 -20.07
C ASP A 137 31.25 -15.39 -20.77
N GLN A 138 30.52 -14.54 -20.05
CA GLN A 138 29.94 -13.29 -20.54
C GLN A 138 30.77 -12.06 -20.16
N ILE A 139 31.45 -12.09 -19.01
CA ILE A 139 32.22 -10.98 -18.44
C ILE A 139 33.57 -11.52 -17.95
N ASN A 140 34.64 -10.79 -18.22
CA ASN A 140 35.97 -11.11 -17.69
C ASN A 140 36.09 -10.63 -16.23
N TYR A 141 36.04 -11.57 -15.28
CA TYR A 141 36.20 -11.33 -13.84
C TYR A 141 37.68 -11.39 -13.35
N ALA A 142 38.65 -11.12 -14.22
CA ALA A 142 40.06 -11.08 -13.82
C ALA A 142 40.28 -10.04 -12.70
N GLY A 143 40.74 -10.51 -11.55
CA GLY A 143 40.93 -9.68 -10.34
C GLY A 143 39.68 -9.47 -9.50
N ASP A 144 38.59 -10.21 -9.73
CA ASP A 144 37.51 -10.31 -8.74
C ASP A 144 37.98 -11.14 -7.54
N SER A 145 37.63 -10.71 -6.33
CA SER A 145 37.96 -11.41 -5.09
C SER A 145 37.13 -12.68 -4.86
N ARG A 146 35.98 -12.84 -5.54
CA ARG A 146 35.11 -14.01 -5.46
C ARG A 146 35.48 -15.04 -6.52
N ASP A 147 35.26 -16.30 -6.22
CA ASP A 147 35.51 -17.38 -7.17
C ASP A 147 34.45 -17.45 -8.27
N ASN A 148 34.84 -18.10 -9.37
CA ASN A 148 33.99 -18.30 -10.55
C ASN A 148 32.69 -19.06 -10.26
N ALA A 149 32.64 -19.97 -9.28
CA ALA A 149 31.40 -20.70 -8.95
C ALA A 149 30.44 -19.79 -8.19
N THR A 150 30.92 -19.01 -7.22
CA THR A 150 30.14 -17.98 -6.51
C THR A 150 29.54 -16.96 -7.48
N ILE A 151 30.36 -16.39 -8.37
CA ILE A 151 29.91 -15.44 -9.42
C ILE A 151 28.81 -16.06 -10.30
N ASN A 152 28.99 -17.32 -10.70
CA ASN A 152 28.04 -18.02 -11.55
C ASN A 152 26.76 -18.47 -10.82
N SER A 153 26.80 -18.69 -9.51
CA SER A 153 25.60 -18.91 -8.68
C SER A 153 24.80 -17.61 -8.58
N ILE A 154 25.44 -16.49 -8.19
CA ILE A 154 24.77 -15.19 -8.11
C ILE A 154 24.04 -14.86 -9.43
N GLY A 155 24.70 -15.05 -10.56
CA GLY A 155 24.06 -14.84 -11.87
C GLY A 155 22.97 -15.85 -12.22
N ASN A 156 23.03 -17.07 -11.68
CA ASN A 156 21.96 -18.06 -11.81
C ASN A 156 20.72 -17.71 -10.98
N ASP A 157 20.93 -17.24 -9.76
CA ASP A 157 19.89 -17.07 -8.76
C ASP A 157 19.19 -15.72 -8.91
N THR A 158 19.90 -14.70 -9.38
CA THR A 158 19.35 -13.36 -9.69
C THR A 158 18.93 -13.19 -11.16
N GLY A 159 19.53 -13.94 -12.09
CA GLY A 159 19.45 -13.68 -13.53
C GLY A 159 20.41 -12.60 -14.04
N TYR A 160 21.29 -12.04 -13.21
CA TYR A 160 22.22 -10.97 -13.57
C TYR A 160 23.64 -11.26 -13.09
N CYS A 161 24.60 -11.16 -13.99
CA CYS A 161 26.01 -11.34 -13.71
C CYS A 161 26.56 -10.18 -12.88
N PRO A 162 27.02 -10.43 -11.64
CA PRO A 162 27.33 -9.36 -10.68
C PRO A 162 28.43 -8.42 -11.18
N PRO A 163 28.52 -7.18 -10.67
CA PRO A 163 29.63 -6.29 -10.98
C PRO A 163 30.93 -6.87 -10.42
N ILE A 164 32.07 -6.53 -11.03
CA ILE A 164 33.41 -6.97 -10.59
C ILE A 164 33.75 -6.30 -9.25
N GLN A 165 34.22 -7.09 -8.28
CA GLN A 165 34.65 -6.64 -6.94
C GLN A 165 36.17 -6.80 -6.79
N LYS A 166 36.90 -5.69 -6.84
CA LYS A 166 38.35 -5.62 -6.59
C LYS A 166 38.68 -5.63 -5.10
#